data_AF-A0A919AE02-F1
#
_entry.id   AF-A0A919AE02-F1
#
_cell.length_a   1.000
_cell.length_b   1.000
_cell.length_c   1.000
_cell.angle_alpha   90.00
_cell.angle_beta   90.00
_cell.angle_gamma   90.00
#
_symmetry.space_group_name_H-M   'P 1'
#
loop_
_entity.id
_entity.type
_entity.pdbx_description
1 polymer ?
#
loop_
_entity_poly.entity_id
_entity_poly.type
_entity_poly.pdbx_seq_one_letter_code
_entity_poly.pdbx_strand_id
1 'polypeptide(L)'
;MAGVPSRRAGLLYGALWPGTADTLAQLERSRWECARLRNGEFDNDWDAAEGHFALPVEESAADALSRCRMTAALLRRMADPALRYAELNARAERAVRDGKSHRPRSQGGQRLSRIAASRHAVLERSQGACENPRCPDPRYTSALGRNGSYLLEVDHIDDHAKGGDDLPRAMIALGPNCHALKTRGRVADSFRDLLRATALVRHQELLTKARCKCPSPAPAGQLCCAQSSAELVERFFE
;
A
#
# COMPACT_ATOMS: atom_id res chain seq x y z
N MET A 1 0.47 -44.98 60.52
CA MET A 1 1.32 -44.87 59.32
C MET A 1 0.67 -45.66 58.20
N ALA A 2 0.14 -45.00 57.17
CA ALA A 2 -0.39 -45.64 55.98
C ALA A 2 0.11 -44.85 54.77
N GLY A 3 0.76 -45.57 53.85
CA GLY A 3 1.60 -45.03 52.78
C GLY A 3 0.85 -44.25 51.70
N VAL A 4 1.56 -43.29 51.12
CA VAL A 4 1.19 -42.49 49.95
C VAL A 4 1.12 -43.39 48.71
N PRO A 5 0.04 -43.38 47.90
CA PRO A 5 0.05 -44.05 46.62
C PRO A 5 0.73 -43.17 45.56
N SER A 6 1.78 -43.72 44.98
CA SER A 6 2.60 -43.20 43.88
C SER A 6 1.74 -42.77 42.67
N ARG A 7 1.84 -41.49 42.29
CA ARG A 7 1.34 -40.96 41.01
C ARG A 7 2.45 -40.96 39.96
N ARG A 8 2.66 -42.09 39.28
CA ARG A 8 3.29 -42.11 37.94
C ARG A 8 2.65 -43.22 37.11
N ALA A 9 1.50 -42.91 36.52
CA ALA A 9 1.01 -43.63 35.35
C ALA A 9 1.24 -42.71 34.15
N GLY A 10 2.34 -42.93 33.43
CA GLY A 10 2.54 -42.30 32.13
C GLY A 10 1.44 -42.79 31.18
N LEU A 11 0.85 -41.88 30.41
CA LEU A 11 -0.12 -42.22 29.38
C LEU A 11 0.50 -43.19 28.37
N LEU A 12 -0.25 -44.21 27.98
CA LEU A 12 0.15 -45.15 26.92
C LEU A 12 0.43 -44.38 25.63
N TYR A 13 1.45 -44.83 24.89
CA TYR A 13 1.84 -44.22 23.62
C TYR A 13 0.64 -44.19 22.66
N GLY A 14 0.17 -42.98 22.31
CA GLY A 14 -1.00 -42.77 21.45
C GLY A 14 -2.33 -42.48 22.18
N ALA A 15 -2.35 -42.50 23.51
CA ALA A 15 -3.52 -42.06 24.29
C ALA A 15 -3.63 -40.53 24.26
N LEU A 16 -4.83 -40.03 23.95
CA LEU A 16 -5.15 -38.61 24.08
C LEU A 16 -5.22 -38.26 25.56
N TRP A 17 -4.79 -37.03 25.92
CA TRP A 17 -5.04 -36.51 27.26
C TRP A 17 -6.54 -36.56 27.55
N PRO A 18 -6.96 -36.91 28.78
CA PRO A 18 -8.38 -36.92 29.15
C PRO A 18 -9.04 -35.58 28.79
N GLY A 19 -10.17 -35.62 28.08
CA GLY A 19 -10.90 -34.43 27.61
C GLY A 19 -10.57 -33.99 26.17
N THR A 20 -9.43 -34.38 25.60
CA THR A 20 -9.06 -33.97 24.22
C THR A 20 -10.04 -34.53 23.18
N ALA A 21 -10.57 -35.74 23.40
CA ALA A 21 -11.54 -36.35 22.49
C ALA A 21 -12.87 -35.56 22.46
N ASP A 22 -13.32 -35.09 23.63
CA ASP A 22 -14.55 -34.31 23.76
C ASP A 22 -14.40 -32.92 23.12
N THR A 23 -13.23 -32.29 23.30
CA THR A 23 -12.91 -31.02 22.65
C THR A 23 -12.85 -31.14 21.13
N LEU A 24 -12.27 -32.23 20.61
CA LEU A 24 -12.23 -32.48 19.15
C LEU A 24 -13.62 -32.70 18.57
N ALA A 25 -14.50 -33.39 19.30
CA ALA A 25 -15.89 -33.60 18.91
C ALA A 25 -16.69 -32.28 18.91
N GLN A 26 -16.51 -31.42 19.92
CA GLN A 26 -17.15 -30.10 19.97
C GLN A 26 -16.70 -29.16 18.84
N LEU A 27 -15.45 -29.29 18.38
CA LEU A 27 -14.90 -28.46 17.32
C LEU A 27 -15.15 -29.01 15.91
N GLU A 28 -15.84 -30.15 15.77
CA GLU A 28 -16.04 -30.89 14.52
C GLU A 28 -14.75 -31.13 13.71
N ARG A 29 -13.62 -31.25 14.41
CA ARG A 29 -12.29 -31.33 13.79
C ARG A 29 -11.66 -32.69 14.00
N SER A 30 -11.08 -33.22 12.92
CA SER A 30 -10.39 -34.50 13.02
C SER A 30 -9.09 -34.39 13.80
N ARG A 31 -8.67 -35.49 14.44
CA ARG A 31 -7.36 -35.60 15.11
C ARG A 31 -6.20 -35.16 14.19
N TRP A 32 -6.27 -35.51 12.91
CA TRP A 32 -5.26 -35.18 11.91
C TRP A 32 -5.23 -33.68 11.58
N GLU A 33 -6.37 -33.03 11.60
CA GLU A 33 -6.50 -31.60 11.33
C GLU A 33 -5.95 -30.77 12.49
N CYS A 34 -6.21 -31.18 13.73
CA CYS A 34 -5.59 -30.56 14.91
C CYS A 34 -4.10 -30.88 15.05
N ALA A 35 -3.62 -32.04 14.57
CA ALA A 35 -2.18 -32.33 14.49
C ALA A 35 -1.49 -31.48 13.42
N ARG A 36 -2.15 -31.28 12.27
CA ARG A 36 -1.66 -30.42 11.19
C ARG A 36 -1.63 -28.95 11.57
N LEU A 37 -2.65 -28.46 12.27
CA LEU A 37 -2.68 -27.09 12.82
C LEU A 37 -1.58 -26.90 13.87
N ARG A 38 -1.38 -27.86 14.78
CA ARG A 38 -0.25 -27.83 15.72
C ARG A 38 1.11 -27.80 15.03
N ASN A 39 1.33 -28.64 14.02
CA ASN A 39 2.57 -28.67 13.26
C ASN A 39 2.78 -27.43 12.36
N GLY A 40 1.73 -26.67 12.07
CA GLY A 40 1.80 -25.45 11.26
C GLY A 40 1.85 -24.16 12.07
N GLU A 41 1.44 -24.20 13.34
CA GLU A 41 1.39 -23.06 14.26
C GLU A 41 2.64 -22.95 15.14
N PHE A 42 3.33 -24.07 15.36
CA PHE A 42 4.63 -24.13 16.01
C PHE A 42 5.65 -24.63 14.98
N ASP A 43 6.41 -23.72 14.37
CA ASP A 43 7.75 -24.09 13.86
C ASP A 43 8.48 -24.79 15.02
N ASN A 44 9.25 -25.85 14.76
CA ASN A 44 9.75 -26.81 15.75
C ASN A 44 10.60 -26.21 16.89
N ASP A 45 9.96 -25.52 17.84
CA ASP A 45 10.55 -24.90 19.03
C ASP A 45 10.52 -25.89 20.21
N TRP A 46 10.78 -27.17 19.92
CA TRP A 46 10.90 -28.21 20.94
C TRP A 46 12.24 -28.03 21.68
N ASP A 47 12.18 -27.67 22.96
CA ASP A 47 13.37 -27.64 23.80
C ASP A 47 13.66 -29.04 24.32
N ALA A 48 14.65 -29.69 23.70
CA ALA A 48 15.06 -31.03 24.06
C ALA A 48 15.68 -31.14 25.47
N ALA A 49 16.19 -30.04 26.05
CA ALA A 49 16.78 -30.03 27.38
C ALA A 49 15.70 -29.99 28.47
N GLU A 50 14.64 -29.22 28.24
CA GLU A 50 13.56 -29.00 29.20
C GLU A 50 12.34 -29.92 28.98
N GLY A 51 12.34 -30.70 27.88
CA GLY A 51 11.32 -31.72 27.60
C GLY A 51 9.93 -31.16 27.33
N HIS A 52 9.83 -29.89 26.93
CA HIS A 52 8.59 -29.22 26.55
C HIS A 52 8.81 -28.26 25.38
N PHE A 53 7.72 -27.86 24.71
CA PHE A 53 7.77 -26.80 23.71
C PHE A 53 8.09 -25.48 24.41
N ALA A 54 9.07 -24.73 23.90
CA ALA A 54 9.28 -23.36 24.34
C ALA A 54 7.99 -22.59 24.05
N LEU A 55 7.28 -22.19 25.11
CA LEU A 55 6.17 -21.28 24.94
C LEU A 55 6.74 -19.97 24.37
N PRO A 56 6.10 -19.36 23.36
CA PRO A 56 6.48 -18.03 22.93
C PRO A 56 6.57 -17.15 24.18
N VAL A 57 7.65 -16.38 24.30
CA VAL A 57 7.78 -15.42 25.41
C VAL A 57 6.50 -14.59 25.40
N GLU A 58 5.70 -14.70 26.47
CA GLU A 58 4.45 -13.98 26.64
C GLU A 58 4.76 -12.49 26.46
N GLU A 59 4.40 -11.97 25.30
CA GLU A 59 4.53 -10.55 25.02
C GLU A 59 3.64 -9.82 26.02
N SER A 60 4.15 -8.77 26.65
CA SER A 60 3.33 -7.98 27.56
C SER A 60 2.11 -7.43 26.81
N ALA A 61 0.96 -7.36 27.47
CA ALA A 61 -0.24 -6.77 26.86
C ALA A 61 0.00 -5.34 26.34
N ALA A 62 0.96 -4.62 26.92
CA ALA A 62 1.37 -3.29 26.48
C ALA A 62 2.10 -3.31 25.14
N ASP A 63 3.02 -4.26 24.93
CA ASP A 63 3.77 -4.42 23.68
C ASP A 63 2.83 -4.92 22.55
N ALA A 64 1.95 -5.87 22.86
CA ALA A 64 0.91 -6.34 21.95
C ALA A 64 0.01 -5.18 21.47
N LEU A 65 -0.43 -4.34 22.41
CA LEU A 65 -1.26 -3.18 22.12
C LEU A 65 -0.50 -2.13 21.30
N SER A 66 0.79 -1.89 21.61
CA SER A 66 1.66 -1.00 20.85
C SER A 66 1.78 -1.44 19.39
N ARG A 67 2.05 -2.73 19.17
CA ARG A 67 2.12 -3.33 17.83
C ARG A 67 0.80 -3.23 17.09
N CYS A 68 -0.32 -3.55 17.72
CA CYS A 68 -1.65 -3.39 17.12
C CYS A 68 -1.94 -1.94 16.70
N ARG A 69 -1.57 -0.96 17.54
CA ARG A 69 -1.71 0.48 17.21
C ARG A 69 -0.83 0.87 16.01
N MET A 70 0.41 0.40 15.95
CA MET A 70 1.29 0.62 14.80
C MET A 70 0.71 0.02 13.52
N THR A 71 0.25 -1.24 13.56
CA THR A 71 -0.38 -1.90 12.42
C THR A 71 -1.64 -1.16 11.96
N ALA A 72 -2.50 -0.75 12.89
CA ALA A 72 -3.70 0.02 12.55
C ALA A 72 -3.34 1.38 11.93
N ALA A 73 -2.31 2.07 12.43
CA ALA A 73 -1.83 3.32 11.84
C ALA A 73 -1.28 3.12 10.41
N LEU A 74 -0.51 2.05 10.19
CA LEU A 74 -0.02 1.68 8.86
C LEU A 74 -1.16 1.37 7.89
N LEU A 75 -2.13 0.55 8.31
CA LEU A 75 -3.30 0.21 7.50
C LEU A 75 -4.13 1.46 7.14
N ARG A 76 -4.36 2.37 8.10
CA ARG A 76 -5.04 3.66 7.83
C ARG A 76 -4.27 4.51 6.82
N ARG A 77 -2.94 4.58 6.96
CA ARG A 77 -2.07 5.32 6.04
C ARG A 77 -2.08 4.70 4.63
N MET A 78 -2.15 3.39 4.53
CA MET A 78 -2.28 2.67 3.25
C MET A 78 -3.68 2.82 2.63
N ALA A 79 -4.72 2.93 3.47
CA ALA A 79 -6.10 3.09 3.03
C ALA A 79 -6.44 4.53 2.60
N ASP A 80 -5.67 5.53 3.01
CA ASP A 80 -5.87 6.93 2.59
C ASP A 80 -5.08 7.26 1.32
N PRO A 81 -5.75 7.50 0.18
CA PRO A 81 -5.09 7.82 -1.08
C PRO A 81 -4.14 9.01 -1.00
N ALA A 82 -4.47 10.03 -0.21
CA ALA A 82 -3.66 11.24 -0.12
C ALA A 82 -2.34 10.97 0.63
N LEU A 83 -2.41 10.24 1.74
CA LEU A 83 -1.21 9.87 2.50
C LEU A 83 -0.32 8.90 1.71
N ARG A 84 -0.93 7.91 1.05
CA ARG A 84 -0.21 6.97 0.18
C ARG A 84 0.45 7.67 -1.00
N TYR A 85 -0.26 8.59 -1.64
CA TYR A 85 0.29 9.43 -2.71
C TYR A 85 1.50 10.25 -2.23
N ALA A 86 1.37 10.96 -1.10
CA ALA A 86 2.44 11.80 -0.57
C ALA A 86 3.71 10.99 -0.25
N GLU A 87 3.54 9.78 0.29
CA GLU A 87 4.66 8.87 0.55
C GLU A 87 5.36 8.40 -0.73
N LEU A 88 4.59 7.99 -1.74
CA LEU A 88 5.13 7.59 -3.04
C LEU A 88 5.82 8.75 -3.76
N ASN A 89 5.26 9.96 -3.67
CA ASN A 89 5.89 11.17 -4.19
C ASN A 89 7.24 11.46 -3.50
N ALA A 90 7.29 11.38 -2.17
CA ALA A 90 8.55 11.59 -1.43
C ALA A 90 9.61 10.52 -1.77
N ARG A 91 9.20 9.26 -2.01
CA ARG A 91 10.09 8.20 -2.49
C ARG A 91 10.62 8.50 -3.90
N ALA A 92 9.76 9.01 -4.77
CA ALA A 92 10.14 9.40 -6.13
C ALA A 92 11.14 10.57 -6.14
N GLU A 93 10.88 11.62 -5.36
CA GLU A 93 11.80 12.75 -5.22
C GLU A 93 13.18 12.33 -4.70
N ARG A 94 13.24 11.42 -3.71
CA ARG A 94 14.50 10.83 -3.26
C ARG A 94 15.21 10.10 -4.40
N ALA A 95 14.51 9.26 -5.15
CA ALA A 95 15.11 8.52 -6.26
C ALA A 95 15.63 9.45 -7.37
N VAL A 96 14.94 10.55 -7.67
CA VAL A 96 15.44 11.58 -8.60
C VAL A 96 16.71 12.24 -8.06
N ARG A 97 16.74 12.63 -6.77
CA ARG A 97 17.94 13.20 -6.13
C ARG A 97 19.14 12.26 -6.12
N ASP A 98 18.88 10.95 -5.95
CA ASP A 98 19.91 9.90 -6.05
C ASP A 98 20.39 9.67 -7.50
N GLY A 99 19.83 10.39 -8.47
CA GLY A 99 20.12 10.25 -9.89
C GLY A 99 19.66 8.91 -10.47
N LYS A 100 18.62 8.27 -9.92
CA LYS A 100 18.13 6.96 -10.38
C LYS A 100 17.20 7.05 -11.59
N SER A 101 16.66 8.23 -11.93
CA SER A 101 15.76 8.39 -13.09
C SER A 101 16.50 8.41 -14.42
N HIS A 102 17.66 9.08 -14.50
CA HIS A 102 18.37 9.28 -15.77
C HIS A 102 19.54 8.32 -15.98
N ARG A 103 19.55 7.16 -15.31
CA ARG A 103 20.55 6.11 -15.56
C ARG A 103 20.09 5.22 -16.70
N PRO A 104 20.99 4.80 -17.61
CA PRO A 104 20.67 3.74 -18.56
C PRO A 104 20.26 2.46 -17.82
N ARG A 105 19.28 1.74 -18.36
CA ARG A 105 18.95 0.41 -17.84
C ARG A 105 20.12 -0.55 -18.02
N SER A 106 20.41 -1.33 -16.99
CA SER A 106 21.43 -2.38 -16.99
C SER A 106 21.14 -3.52 -17.99
N GLN A 107 19.88 -3.75 -18.35
CA GLN A 107 19.46 -4.72 -19.36
C GLN A 107 18.44 -4.05 -20.29
N GLY A 108 18.83 -3.71 -21.53
CA GLY A 108 17.90 -3.20 -22.55
C GLY A 108 18.31 -1.94 -23.35
N GLY A 109 19.60 -1.58 -23.41
CA GLY A 109 20.10 -0.50 -24.28
C GLY A 109 19.97 0.92 -23.69
N GLN A 110 19.97 1.95 -24.55
CA GLN A 110 19.98 3.40 -24.22
C GLN A 110 18.73 3.92 -23.47
N ARG A 111 17.83 3.03 -23.03
CA ARG A 111 16.57 3.45 -22.39
C ARG A 111 16.80 3.77 -20.92
N LEU A 112 16.35 4.96 -20.50
CA LEU A 112 16.44 5.41 -19.12
C LEU A 112 15.61 4.53 -18.16
N SER A 113 16.10 4.36 -16.94
CA SER A 113 15.36 3.73 -15.85
C SER A 113 14.13 4.57 -15.47
N ARG A 114 13.07 3.90 -15.02
CA ARG A 114 11.82 4.55 -14.59
C ARG A 114 11.62 4.30 -13.11
N ILE A 115 11.24 5.31 -12.36
CA ILE A 115 10.98 5.23 -10.93
C ILE A 115 9.60 4.61 -10.73
N ALA A 116 9.58 3.38 -10.20
CA ALA A 116 8.33 2.67 -9.92
C ALA A 116 7.40 3.48 -8.98
N ALA A 117 7.97 4.16 -7.98
CA ALA A 117 7.21 5.01 -7.06
C ALA A 117 6.44 6.14 -7.78
N SER A 118 7.02 6.74 -8.82
CA SER A 118 6.36 7.79 -9.61
C SER A 118 5.13 7.23 -10.32
N ARG A 119 5.29 6.07 -10.98
CA ARG A 119 4.17 5.37 -11.64
C ARG A 119 3.06 5.01 -10.65
N HIS A 120 3.41 4.43 -9.50
CA HIS A 120 2.42 4.06 -8.49
C HIS A 120 1.71 5.27 -7.90
N ALA A 121 2.40 6.40 -7.68
CA ALA A 121 1.78 7.62 -7.21
C ALA A 121 0.70 8.11 -8.19
N VAL A 122 0.97 8.06 -9.50
CA VAL A 122 -0.04 8.47 -10.50
C VAL A 122 -1.23 7.52 -10.55
N LEU A 123 -1.01 6.20 -10.42
CA LEU A 123 -2.13 5.26 -10.30
C LEU A 123 -2.98 5.55 -9.06
N GLU A 124 -2.35 5.82 -7.92
CA GLU A 124 -3.05 6.21 -6.69
C GLU A 124 -3.80 7.54 -6.88
N ARG A 125 -3.20 8.53 -7.55
CA ARG A 125 -3.87 9.81 -7.84
C ARG A 125 -5.06 9.67 -8.77
N SER A 126 -4.97 8.74 -9.73
CA SER A 126 -6.01 8.49 -10.70
C SER A 126 -7.25 7.84 -10.08
N GLN A 127 -7.08 7.02 -9.03
CA GLN A 127 -8.16 6.20 -8.44
C GLN A 127 -8.90 5.37 -9.51
N GLY A 128 -8.19 4.91 -10.53
CA GLY A 128 -8.78 4.23 -11.67
C GLY A 128 -9.39 5.14 -12.73
N ALA A 129 -9.51 6.45 -12.54
CA ALA A 129 -10.04 7.35 -13.56
C ALA A 129 -8.95 7.80 -14.58
N CYS A 130 -9.33 7.94 -15.86
CA CYS A 130 -8.51 8.67 -16.82
C CYS A 130 -8.40 10.14 -16.39
N GLU A 131 -7.19 10.69 -16.38
CA GLU A 131 -6.95 12.05 -15.93
C GLU A 131 -7.05 13.10 -17.06
N ASN A 132 -7.32 12.70 -18.30
CA ASN A 132 -7.63 13.64 -19.38
C ASN A 132 -9.02 14.27 -19.15
N PRO A 133 -9.14 15.59 -18.93
CA PRO A 133 -10.44 16.25 -18.71
C PRO A 133 -11.40 16.14 -19.89
N ARG A 134 -10.87 15.92 -21.09
CA ARG A 134 -11.63 15.76 -22.34
C ARG A 134 -11.74 14.29 -22.76
N CYS A 135 -11.69 13.36 -21.81
CA CYS A 135 -11.82 11.94 -22.10
C CYS A 135 -13.23 11.66 -22.67
N PRO A 136 -13.35 11.16 -23.92
CA PRO A 136 -14.65 10.92 -24.55
C PRO A 136 -15.40 9.75 -23.92
N ASP A 137 -14.70 8.83 -23.27
CA ASP A 137 -15.31 7.71 -22.56
C ASP A 137 -14.69 7.50 -21.18
N PRO A 138 -15.23 8.13 -20.13
CA PRO A 138 -14.81 7.90 -18.75
C PRO A 138 -15.17 6.50 -18.23
N ARG A 139 -16.02 5.72 -18.90
CA ARG A 139 -16.54 4.44 -18.37
C ARG A 139 -15.51 3.31 -18.44
N TYR A 140 -14.56 3.36 -19.36
CA TYR A 140 -13.45 2.40 -19.45
C TYR A 140 -12.42 2.53 -18.31
N THR A 141 -12.59 3.50 -17.43
CA THR A 141 -11.59 3.84 -16.42
C THR A 141 -11.75 2.95 -15.17
N SER A 142 -12.97 2.54 -14.81
CA SER A 142 -13.22 1.69 -13.65
C SER A 142 -13.03 0.18 -13.87
N ALA A 143 -12.80 -0.27 -15.11
CA ALA A 143 -12.61 -1.69 -15.42
C ALA A 143 -11.22 -2.19 -14.96
N LEU A 144 -11.21 -3.27 -14.18
CA LEU A 144 -9.99 -3.95 -13.76
C LEU A 144 -9.59 -5.01 -14.80
N GLY A 145 -8.30 -5.11 -15.08
CA GLY A 145 -7.73 -6.23 -15.82
C GLY A 145 -7.78 -7.54 -15.03
N ARG A 146 -7.41 -8.64 -15.68
CA ARG A 146 -7.41 -9.99 -15.05
C ARG A 146 -6.54 -10.09 -13.80
N ASN A 147 -5.56 -9.21 -13.66
CA ASN A 147 -4.65 -9.11 -12.51
C ASN A 147 -5.16 -8.15 -11.42
N GLY A 148 -6.40 -7.64 -11.54
CA GLY A 148 -6.97 -6.66 -10.61
C GLY A 148 -6.40 -5.25 -10.72
N SER A 149 -5.61 -4.93 -11.75
CA SER A 149 -5.07 -3.59 -11.98
C SER A 149 -5.97 -2.76 -12.90
N TYR A 150 -6.01 -1.44 -12.70
CA TYR A 150 -6.73 -0.52 -13.58
C TYR A 150 -6.20 -0.61 -15.02
N LEU A 151 -7.10 -0.57 -16.01
CA LEU A 151 -6.77 -0.49 -17.42
C LEU A 151 -6.32 0.94 -17.82
N LEU A 152 -5.30 1.44 -17.13
CA LEU A 152 -4.72 2.75 -17.33
C LEU A 152 -3.23 2.66 -17.69
N GLU A 153 -2.83 3.52 -18.61
CA GLU A 153 -1.47 3.71 -19.06
C GLU A 153 -0.93 4.99 -18.44
N VAL A 154 -0.01 4.84 -17.48
CA VAL A 154 0.73 5.97 -16.91
C VAL A 154 1.86 6.34 -17.85
N ASP A 155 1.88 7.60 -18.26
CA ASP A 155 2.85 8.12 -19.22
C ASP A 155 3.40 9.50 -18.81
N HIS A 156 4.63 9.81 -19.22
CA HIS A 156 5.27 11.10 -18.97
C HIS A 156 4.72 12.13 -19.94
N ILE A 157 4.18 13.27 -19.46
CA ILE A 157 3.55 14.27 -20.33
C ILE A 157 4.55 14.81 -21.35
N ASP A 158 5.75 15.15 -20.86
CA ASP A 158 6.92 15.46 -21.66
C ASP A 158 7.84 14.24 -21.71
N ASP A 159 8.37 13.90 -22.88
CA ASP A 159 9.11 12.66 -23.09
C ASP A 159 10.29 12.54 -22.13
N HIS A 160 10.28 11.50 -21.29
CA HIS A 160 11.39 11.25 -20.37
C HIS A 160 12.72 11.03 -21.10
N ALA A 161 12.69 10.44 -22.31
CA ALA A 161 13.87 10.26 -23.15
C ALA A 161 14.48 11.59 -23.65
N LYS A 162 13.71 12.69 -23.64
CA LYS A 162 14.17 14.04 -24.01
C LYS A 162 14.49 14.90 -22.78
N GLY A 163 14.66 14.28 -21.61
CA GLY A 163 14.95 14.98 -20.35
C GLY A 163 13.72 15.39 -19.54
N GLY A 164 12.53 14.85 -19.86
CA GLY A 164 11.33 15.08 -19.06
C GLY A 164 11.45 14.52 -17.63
N ASP A 165 10.84 15.22 -16.67
CA ASP A 165 10.83 14.85 -15.25
C ASP A 165 10.16 13.48 -15.00
N ASP A 166 10.82 12.58 -14.27
CA ASP A 166 10.24 11.31 -13.81
C ASP A 166 9.56 11.44 -12.44
N LEU A 167 8.78 12.51 -12.27
CA LEU A 167 8.04 12.81 -11.04
C LEU A 167 6.52 12.76 -11.29
N PRO A 168 5.70 12.43 -10.28
CA PRO A 168 4.25 12.32 -10.43
C PRO A 168 3.59 13.57 -11.03
N ARG A 169 4.11 14.77 -10.73
CA ARG A 169 3.61 16.06 -11.26
C ARG A 169 3.74 16.18 -12.79
N ALA A 170 4.68 15.47 -13.40
CA ALA A 170 4.99 15.49 -14.83
C ALA A 170 4.48 14.23 -15.57
N MET A 171 3.73 13.39 -14.87
CA MET A 171 3.15 12.15 -15.39
C MET A 171 1.62 12.22 -15.32
N ILE A 172 0.93 11.43 -16.15
CA ILE A 172 -0.53 11.42 -16.26
C ILE A 172 -1.04 9.99 -16.46
N ALA A 173 -2.18 9.64 -15.86
CA ALA A 173 -2.85 8.36 -16.13
C ALA A 173 -3.88 8.52 -17.25
N LEU A 174 -3.75 7.74 -18.32
CA LEU A 174 -4.64 7.81 -19.48
C LEU A 174 -5.24 6.44 -19.78
N GLY A 175 -6.50 6.42 -20.22
CA GLY A 175 -7.06 5.22 -20.86
C GLY A 175 -6.40 4.97 -22.23
N PRO A 176 -6.55 3.77 -22.82
CA PRO A 176 -5.86 3.38 -24.05
C PRO A 176 -6.09 4.35 -25.23
N ASN A 177 -7.32 4.85 -25.37
CA ASN A 177 -7.67 5.81 -26.43
C ASN A 177 -6.99 7.18 -26.22
N CYS A 178 -6.98 7.68 -24.98
CA CYS A 178 -6.35 8.97 -24.67
C CYS A 178 -4.82 8.89 -24.77
N HIS A 179 -4.22 7.76 -24.39
CA HIS A 179 -2.80 7.53 -24.57
C HIS A 179 -2.42 7.42 -26.06
N ALA A 180 -3.22 6.71 -26.87
CA ALA A 180 -3.05 6.67 -28.32
C ALA A 180 -3.17 8.06 -28.96
N LEU A 181 -4.14 8.87 -28.52
CA LEU A 181 -4.30 10.26 -28.97
C LEU A 181 -3.06 11.11 -28.67
N LYS A 182 -2.51 10.99 -27.46
CA LYS A 182 -1.31 11.73 -27.05
C LYS A 182 -0.06 11.34 -27.85
N THR A 183 0.12 10.04 -28.10
CA THR A 183 1.37 9.49 -28.64
C THR A 183 1.40 9.46 -30.16
N ARG A 184 0.27 9.15 -30.81
CA ARG A 184 0.17 8.95 -32.26
C ARG A 184 -0.81 9.91 -32.93
N GLY A 185 -1.69 10.54 -32.17
CA GLY A 185 -2.65 11.50 -32.69
C GLY A 185 -1.98 12.81 -33.11
N ARG A 186 -2.65 13.53 -34.03
CA ARG A 186 -2.34 14.93 -34.31
C ARG A 186 -2.98 15.78 -33.22
N VAL A 187 -2.23 15.98 -32.13
CA VAL A 187 -2.65 16.84 -31.02
C VAL A 187 -1.88 18.16 -31.05
N ALA A 188 -2.58 19.26 -30.85
CA ALA A 188 -1.96 20.57 -30.66
C ALA A 188 -1.18 20.59 -29.34
N ASP A 189 -0.19 21.47 -29.21
CA ASP A 189 0.57 21.61 -27.95
C ASP A 189 -0.32 22.01 -26.77
N SER A 190 -1.43 22.71 -27.04
CA SER A 190 -2.48 23.02 -26.06
C SER A 190 -3.08 21.77 -25.39
N PHE A 191 -3.04 20.61 -26.05
CA PHE A 191 -3.44 19.35 -25.42
C PHE A 191 -2.43 18.91 -24.35
N ARG A 192 -1.12 19.02 -24.61
CA ARG A 192 -0.09 18.72 -23.61
C ARG A 192 -0.15 19.72 -22.45
N ASP A 193 -0.39 20.99 -22.75
CA ASP A 193 -0.56 22.04 -21.74
C ASP A 193 -1.74 21.72 -20.81
N LEU A 194 -2.88 21.28 -21.37
CA LEU A 194 -4.03 20.83 -20.59
C LEU A 194 -3.67 19.66 -19.66
N LEU A 195 -2.92 18.68 -20.14
CA LEU A 195 -2.49 17.55 -19.31
C LEU A 195 -1.52 18.00 -18.21
N ARG A 196 -0.57 18.91 -18.50
CA ARG A 196 0.36 19.45 -17.49
C ARG A 196 -0.40 20.18 -16.39
N ALA A 197 -1.32 21.06 -16.75
CA ALA A 197 -2.16 21.77 -15.78
C ALA A 197 -2.96 20.78 -14.91
N THR A 198 -3.58 19.77 -15.53
CA THR A 198 -4.38 18.78 -14.82
C THR A 198 -3.55 17.95 -13.84
N ALA A 199 -2.38 17.46 -14.26
CA ALA A 199 -1.49 16.69 -13.39
C ALA A 199 -0.98 17.52 -12.21
N LEU A 200 -0.66 18.80 -12.45
CA LEU A 200 -0.20 19.72 -11.40
C LEU A 200 -1.28 20.00 -10.36
N VAL A 201 -2.50 20.34 -10.79
CA VAL A 201 -3.63 20.61 -9.89
C VAL A 201 -3.92 19.38 -9.03
N ARG A 202 -4.07 18.20 -9.63
CA ARG A 202 -4.31 16.96 -8.88
C ARG A 202 -3.17 16.60 -7.94
N HIS A 203 -1.93 16.86 -8.34
CA HIS A 203 -0.75 16.67 -7.49
C HIS A 203 -0.82 17.57 -6.24
N GLN A 204 -1.13 18.85 -6.42
CA GLN A 204 -1.24 19.81 -5.32
C GLN A 204 -2.40 19.47 -4.38
N GLU A 205 -3.58 19.13 -4.93
CA GLU A 205 -4.74 18.74 -4.14
C GLU A 205 -4.46 17.58 -3.19
N LEU A 206 -3.80 16.51 -3.66
CA LEU A 206 -3.48 15.37 -2.82
C LEU A 206 -2.42 15.69 -1.77
N LEU A 207 -1.41 16.50 -2.10
CA LEU A 207 -0.42 16.93 -1.11
C LEU A 207 -1.06 17.80 -0.03
N THR A 208 -1.97 18.70 -0.39
CA THR A 208 -2.74 19.50 0.56
C THR A 208 -3.62 18.60 1.43
N LYS A 209 -4.42 17.71 0.83
CA LYS A 209 -5.24 16.73 1.56
C LYS A 209 -4.42 15.89 2.53
N ALA A 210 -3.24 15.43 2.13
CA ALA A 210 -2.34 14.65 2.98
C ALA A 210 -1.88 15.46 4.20
N ARG A 211 -1.46 16.72 4.01
CA ARG A 211 -1.05 17.62 5.10
C ARG A 211 -2.15 17.84 6.12
N CYS A 212 -3.38 18.03 5.66
CA CYS A 212 -4.52 18.29 6.53
C CYS A 212 -5.00 17.05 7.31
N LYS A 213 -4.55 15.84 6.91
CA LYS A 213 -4.89 14.56 7.56
C LYS A 213 -3.77 13.97 8.41
N CYS A 214 -2.55 14.51 8.34
CA CYS A 214 -1.47 14.08 9.20
C CYS A 214 -1.78 14.42 10.67
N PRO A 215 -1.74 13.46 11.60
CA PRO A 215 -1.84 13.73 13.02
C PRO A 215 -0.49 14.26 13.52
N SER A 216 -0.09 15.45 13.08
CA SER A 216 0.94 16.21 13.78
C SER A 216 0.25 16.95 14.92
N PRO A 217 0.79 16.98 16.16
CA PRO A 217 0.42 18.03 17.08
C PRO A 217 0.80 19.35 16.41
N ALA A 218 -0.18 20.17 16.05
CA ALA A 218 0.12 21.52 15.59
C ALA A 218 0.79 22.26 16.75
N PRO A 219 1.91 22.96 16.55
CA PRO A 219 2.38 23.91 17.55
C PRO A 219 1.26 24.95 17.76
N ALA A 220 1.03 25.32 19.02
CA ALA A 220 -0.04 26.24 19.41
C ALA A 220 0.03 27.53 18.57
N GLY A 221 -1.00 27.77 17.74
CA GLY A 221 -1.15 29.02 16.99
C GLY A 221 -1.39 28.91 15.48
N GLN A 222 -1.45 27.71 14.89
CA GLN A 222 -1.68 27.56 13.44
C GLN A 222 -3.05 26.97 13.14
N LEU A 223 -3.91 27.75 12.47
CA LEU A 223 -5.26 27.35 12.06
C LEU A 223 -5.21 26.04 11.25
N CYS A 224 -6.01 25.06 11.68
CA CYS A 224 -6.23 23.83 10.94
C CYS A 224 -6.72 24.13 9.52
N CYS A 225 -6.19 23.40 8.52
CA CYS A 225 -6.55 23.45 7.09
C CYS A 225 -8.05 23.57 6.75
N ALA A 226 -8.95 23.20 7.66
CA ALA A 226 -10.38 23.12 7.41
C ALA A 226 -11.04 24.45 6.99
N GLN A 227 -10.35 25.59 7.13
CA GLN A 227 -10.90 26.90 6.81
C GLN A 227 -10.41 27.52 5.49
N SER A 228 -9.36 26.99 4.85
CA SER A 228 -8.74 27.69 3.70
C SER A 228 -9.26 27.24 2.32
N SER A 229 -9.93 26.09 2.20
CA SER A 229 -10.28 25.54 0.89
C SER A 229 -11.56 26.13 0.27
N ALA A 230 -12.42 26.79 1.05
CA ALA A 230 -13.63 27.43 0.53
C ALA A 230 -13.35 28.81 -0.11
N GLU A 231 -12.37 29.57 0.40
CA GLU A 231 -12.11 30.95 -0.07
C GLU A 231 -11.27 31.05 -1.35
N LEU A 232 -10.61 29.96 -1.77
CA LEU A 232 -9.68 29.99 -2.92
C LEU A 232 -10.36 29.71 -4.27
N VAL A 233 -11.60 29.22 -4.28
CA VAL A 233 -12.34 28.95 -5.52
C VAL A 233 -13.22 30.15 -5.92
N GLU A 234 -13.67 30.98 -4.99
CA GLU A 234 -14.50 32.16 -5.32
C GLU A 234 -13.70 33.36 -5.86
N ARG A 235 -12.40 33.46 -5.59
CA ARG A 235 -11.57 34.58 -6.09
C ARG A 235 -10.99 34.42 -7.49
N PHE A 236 -11.35 33.36 -8.21
CA PHE A 236 -10.88 33.14 -9.59
C PHE A 236 -11.98 33.41 -10.64
N PHE A 237 -13.19 33.81 -10.21
CA PHE A 237 -14.33 34.11 -11.08
C PHE A 237 -14.99 35.49 -10.82
N GLU A 238 -14.28 36.41 -10.18
CA GLU A 238 -14.57 37.87 -10.19
C GLU A 238 -13.41 38.60 -10.87
#